data_AF-X1NDW6-F1
#
_entry.id   AF-X1NDW6-F1
#
_cell.length_a   1.000
_cell.length_b   1.000
_cell.length_c   1.000
_cell.angle_alpha   90.00
_cell.angle_beta   90.00
_cell.angle_gamma   90.00
#
_symmetry.space_group_name_H-M   'P 1'
#
loop_
_entity.id
_entity.type
_entity.pdbx_description
1 polymer ?
#
loop_
_entity_poly.entity_id
_entity_poly.type
_entity_poly.pdbx_seq_one_letter_code
_entity_poly.pdbx_strand_id
1 'polypeptide(L)' 'KGRGLRMGLRLKDLEETRSFYRVELEKEDLTGLERNSYLKALKLIEGFIKREEEAKENRKDKFIA' A
#
# COMPACT_ATOMS: atom_id res chain seq x y z
N LYS A 1 18.99 17.51 3.43
CA LYS A 1 18.82 16.44 4.43
C LYS A 1 17.32 16.31 4.74
N GLY A 2 16.72 15.12 4.65
CA GLY A 2 15.33 14.88 5.10
C GLY A 2 14.29 14.42 4.06
N ARG A 3 14.54 13.34 3.30
CA ARG A 3 13.48 12.64 2.52
C ARG A 3 12.97 11.35 3.18
N GLY A 4 13.48 10.97 4.36
CA GLY A 4 13.16 9.69 5.00
C GLY A 4 11.83 9.64 5.78
N LEU A 5 11.43 10.75 6.42
CA LEU A 5 10.25 10.78 7.29
C LEU A 5 8.92 10.83 6.53
N ARG A 6 8.92 11.37 5.31
CA ARG A 6 7.71 11.52 4.47
C ARG A 6 7.21 10.20 3.89
N MET A 7 8.08 9.18 3.76
CA MET A 7 7.71 7.86 3.21
C MET A 7 7.09 6.95 4.28
N GLY A 8 7.58 6.99 5.53
CA GLY A 8 7.03 6.17 6.62
C GLY A 8 5.57 6.53 6.96
N LEU A 9 5.22 7.81 6.92
CA LEU A 9 3.84 8.28 7.09
C LEU A 9 2.91 7.79 5.98
N ARG A 10 3.40 7.73 4.72
CA ARG A 10 2.61 7.28 3.57
C ARG A 10 2.29 5.79 3.60
N LEU A 11 3.18 4.95 4.12
CA LEU A 11 2.91 3.51 4.23
C LEU A 11 1.75 3.22 5.19
N LYS A 12 1.71 3.92 6.32
CA LYS A 12 0.63 3.80 7.30
C LYS A 12 -0.72 4.23 6.71
N ASP A 13 -0.72 5.33 5.96
CA ASP A 13 -1.87 5.84 5.19
C ASP A 13 -2.37 4.82 4.15
N LEU A 14 -1.42 4.18 3.44
CA LEU A 14 -1.71 3.13 2.46
C LEU A 14 -2.27 1.86 3.11
N GLU A 15 -1.77 1.46 4.28
CA GLU A 15 -2.33 0.34 5.05
C GLU A 15 -3.74 0.62 5.55
N GLU A 16 -4.00 1.86 6.03
CA GLU A 16 -5.34 2.28 6.44
C GLU A 16 -6.31 2.28 5.25
N THR A 17 -5.89 2.84 4.11
CA THR A 17 -6.66 2.84 2.86
C THR A 17 -6.93 1.41 2.37
N ARG A 18 -5.95 0.50 2.49
CA ARG A 18 -6.12 -0.92 2.17
C ARG A 18 -7.18 -1.57 3.04
N SER A 19 -7.14 -1.30 4.35
CA SER A 19 -8.14 -1.82 5.29
C SER A 19 -9.53 -1.30 4.95
N PHE A 20 -9.64 -0.01 4.69
CA PHE A 20 -10.89 0.65 4.29
C PHE A 20 -11.50 0.01 3.04
N TYR A 21 -10.73 -0.12 1.95
CA TYR A 21 -11.24 -0.73 0.71
C TYR A 21 -11.58 -2.20 0.85
N ARG A 22 -10.92 -2.92 1.75
CA ARG A 22 -11.24 -4.33 2.02
C ARG A 22 -12.60 -4.46 2.71
N VAL A 23 -12.91 -3.59 3.66
CA VAL A 23 -14.22 -3.51 4.32
C VAL A 23 -15.31 -3.08 3.33
N GLU A 24 -15.05 -2.07 2.49
CA GLU A 24 -16.00 -1.67 1.44
C GLU A 24 -16.33 -2.83 0.50
N LEU A 25 -15.33 -3.64 0.11
CA LEU A 25 -15.51 -4.81 -0.75
C LEU A 25 -16.37 -5.94 -0.16
N GLU A 26 -16.56 -5.96 1.16
CA GLU A 26 -17.44 -6.91 1.85
C GLU A 26 -18.91 -6.46 1.79
N LYS A 27 -19.19 -5.21 1.42
CA LYS A 27 -20.57 -4.76 1.21
C LYS A 27 -21.20 -5.48 0.02
N GLU A 28 -22.32 -6.16 0.27
CA GLU A 28 -23.09 -6.89 -0.75
C GLU A 28 -23.73 -5.96 -1.80
N ASP A 29 -23.86 -4.67 -1.49
CA ASP A 29 -24.49 -3.65 -2.35
C ASP A 29 -23.60 -3.16 -3.51
N LEU A 30 -22.32 -3.57 -3.55
CA LEU A 30 -21.41 -3.14 -4.60
C LEU A 30 -21.74 -3.79 -5.94
N THR A 31 -21.90 -2.97 -6.98
CA THR A 31 -22.01 -3.48 -8.34
C THR A 31 -20.68 -4.14 -8.77
N GLY A 32 -20.75 -5.11 -9.69
CA GLY A 32 -19.56 -5.83 -10.17
C GLY A 32 -18.48 -4.91 -10.75
N LEU A 33 -18.86 -3.74 -11.30
CA LEU A 33 -17.93 -2.73 -11.81
C LEU A 33 -17.21 -1.98 -10.69
N GLU A 34 -17.92 -1.61 -9.63
CA GLU A 34 -17.33 -0.98 -8.46
C GLU A 34 -16.39 -1.95 -7.75
N ARG A 35 -16.83 -3.20 -7.56
CA ARG A 35 -16.02 -4.26 -6.95
C ARG A 35 -14.70 -4.47 -7.71
N ASN A 36 -14.75 -4.51 -9.04
CA ASN A 36 -13.55 -4.59 -9.87
C ASN A 36 -12.62 -3.38 -9.73
N SER A 37 -13.19 -2.17 -9.57
CA SER A 37 -12.41 -0.94 -9.37
C SER A 37 -11.70 -0.95 -8.02
N TYR A 38 -12.38 -1.37 -6.94
CA TYR A 38 -11.79 -1.54 -5.62
C TYR A 38 -10.67 -2.60 -5.60
N LEU A 39 -10.88 -3.74 -6.28
CA LEU A 39 -9.85 -4.78 -6.40
C LEU A 39 -8.59 -4.28 -7.14
N LYS A 40 -8.75 -3.48 -8.20
CA LYS A 40 -7.62 -2.85 -8.89
C LYS A 40 -6.88 -1.86 -7.99
N ALA A 41 -7.61 -1.04 -7.25
CA ALA A 41 -7.03 -0.10 -6.30
C ALA A 41 -6.21 -0.82 -5.21
N LEU A 42 -6.77 -1.89 -4.62
CA LEU A 42 -6.06 -2.72 -3.64
C LEU A 42 -4.77 -3.31 -4.18
N LYS A 43 -4.80 -3.87 -5.40
CA LYS A 43 -3.61 -4.45 -6.04
C LYS A 43 -2.50 -3.41 -6.25
N LEU A 44 -2.86 -2.17 -6.59
CA LEU A 44 -1.90 -1.08 -6.72
C LEU A 44 -1.29 -0.68 -5.38
N ILE A 45 -2.10 -0.58 -4.32
CA ILE A 45 -1.67 -0.24 -2.97
C ILE A 45 -0.71 -1.30 -2.43
N GLU A 46 -1.07 -2.58 -2.54
CA GLU A 46 -0.21 -3.70 -2.10
C GLU A 46 1.11 -3.72 -2.88
N GLY A 47 1.08 -3.48 -4.19
CA GLY A 47 2.30 -3.37 -5.01
C GLY A 47 3.17 -2.15 -4.65
N PHE A 48 2.59 -1.08 -4.12
CA PHE A 48 3.33 0.07 -3.62
C PHE A 48 4.00 -0.22 -2.28
N ILE A 49 3.26 -0.82 -1.35
CA ILE A 49 3.78 -1.23 -0.03
C ILE A 49 4.95 -2.19 -0.22
N LYS A 50 4.76 -3.24 -1.03
CA LYS A 50 5.81 -4.25 -1.29
C LYS A 50 7.09 -3.63 -1.85
N ARG A 51 6.98 -2.75 -2.86
CA ARG A 51 8.15 -2.07 -3.45
C ARG A 51 8.88 -1.18 -2.45
N GLU A 52 8.15 -0.49 -1.57
CA GLU A 52 8.75 0.32 -0.52
C GLU A 52 9.44 -0.53 0.55
N GLU A 53 8.90 -1.71 0.88
CA GLU A 53 9.57 -2.68 1.76
C GLU A 53 10.86 -3.24 1.14
N GLU A 54 10.81 -3.67 -0.12
CA GLU A 54 12.00 -4.12 -0.87
C GLU A 54 13.06 -3.01 -1.00
N ALA A 55 12.63 -1.75 -1.17
CA ALA A 55 13.53 -0.61 -1.21
C ALA A 55 14.15 -0.28 0.17
N LYS A 56 13.45 -0.55 1.27
CA LYS A 56 13.99 -0.43 2.63
C LYS A 56 15.00 -1.55 2.92
N GLU A 57 14.72 -2.78 2.50
CA GLU A 57 15.62 -3.92 2.65
C GLU A 57 16.94 -3.70 1.89
N ASN A 58 16.87 -3.31 0.62
CA ASN A 58 18.05 -3.00 -0.20
C ASN A 58 18.92 -1.86 0.36
N ARG A 59 18.36 -0.93 1.15
CA ARG A 59 19.16 0.11 1.81
C ARG A 59 19.90 -0.39 3.03
N LYS A 60 19.43 -1.46 3.71
CA LYS A 60 20.14 -2.06 4.82
C LYS A 60 21.37 -2.84 4.34
N ASP A 61 21.23 -3.53 3.21
CA ASP A 61 22.29 -4.35 2.62
C ASP A 61 23.53 -3.51 2.23
N LYS A 62 23.31 -2.27 1.78
CA LYS A 62 24.39 -1.32 1.42
C LYS A 62 25.17 -0.71 2.60
N PHE A 63 24.75 -0.93 3.84
CA PHE A 63 25.41 -0.37 5.03
C PHE A 63 26.25 -1.41 5.80
N ILE A 64 26.28 -2.67 5.36
CA ILE A 64 27.07 -3.75 5.97
C ILE A 64 28.18 -4.22 4.99
N ALA A 65 28.82 -3.29 4.29
CA ALA A 65 29.99 -3.53 3.44
C ALA A 65 31.16 -2.62 3.85
#